data_AF-A0AAE4ESC4-F1
#
_entry.id   AF-A0AAE4ESC4-F1
#
_cell.length_a   1.000
_cell.length_b   1.000
_cell.length_c   1.000
_cell.angle_alpha   90.00
_cell.angle_beta   90.00
_cell.angle_gamma   90.00
#
_symmetry.space_group_name_H-M   'P 1'
#
loop_
_entity.id
_entity.type
_entity.pdbx_description
1 polymer ?
#
loop_
_entity_poly.entity_id
_entity_poly.type
_entity_poly.pdbx_seq_one_letter_code
_entity_poly.pdbx_strand_id
1 'polypeptide(L)'
;MIVPKTTPTLYEWAGGHEALVKLLTIFYGHVLEDPLLEPVFRHMDPHHAEHVAVWLGEVFGGPAEYSAGHGGHAHMIGRHLGRGITEEQRRRWVTLLLDAADEAGLPGDPEFRAAFAGYLEWGSRLAVIFSAPGAEPNLHEPVPQWDWPVPPWQPPSS
;
A
#
# COMPACT_ATOMS: atom_id res chain seq x y z
N MET A 1 3.29 -34.60 -15.68
CA MET A 1 2.57 -33.86 -14.62
C MET A 1 2.76 -32.39 -14.91
N ILE A 2 1.72 -31.68 -15.33
CA ILE A 2 1.76 -30.22 -15.39
C ILE A 2 1.51 -29.77 -13.96
N VAL A 3 2.53 -29.25 -13.28
CA VAL A 3 2.31 -28.53 -12.03
C VAL A 3 1.48 -27.31 -12.42
N PRO A 4 0.26 -27.09 -11.89
CA PRO A 4 -0.45 -25.86 -12.16
C PRO A 4 0.47 -24.74 -11.66
N LYS A 5 0.88 -23.86 -12.56
CA LYS A 5 1.65 -22.68 -12.19
C LYS A 5 0.70 -21.80 -11.39
N THR A 6 0.76 -21.90 -10.07
CA THR A 6 0.02 -20.99 -9.19
C THR A 6 0.65 -19.62 -9.39
N THR A 7 -0.14 -18.66 -9.87
CA THR A 7 0.28 -17.27 -9.93
C THR A 7 0.75 -16.85 -8.53
N PRO A 8 1.98 -16.33 -8.38
CA PRO A 8 2.46 -15.85 -7.08
C PRO A 8 1.61 -14.67 -6.61
N THR A 9 1.55 -14.43 -5.31
CA THR A 9 0.84 -13.25 -4.79
C THR A 9 1.54 -11.96 -5.19
N LEU A 10 0.86 -10.82 -5.10
CA LEU A 10 1.49 -9.51 -5.31
C LEU A 10 2.62 -9.29 -4.30
N TYR A 11 2.47 -9.77 -3.08
CA TYR A 11 3.49 -9.71 -2.04
C TYR A 11 4.76 -10.48 -2.42
N GLU A 12 4.60 -11.74 -2.88
CA GLU A 12 5.72 -12.55 -3.36
C GLU A 12 6.39 -11.93 -4.57
N TRP A 13 5.60 -11.44 -5.53
CA TRP A 13 6.11 -10.80 -6.75
C TRP A 13 6.87 -9.51 -6.47
N ALA A 14 6.40 -8.70 -5.51
CA ALA A 14 7.05 -7.47 -5.09
C ALA A 14 8.44 -7.70 -4.45
N GLY A 15 8.75 -8.93 -4.02
CA GLY A 15 9.96 -9.27 -3.26
C GLY A 15 9.74 -9.35 -1.74
N GLY A 16 8.48 -9.46 -1.30
CA GLY A 16 8.11 -9.66 0.10
C GLY A 16 8.36 -8.43 0.99
N HIS A 17 8.43 -8.70 2.30
CA HIS A 17 8.48 -7.66 3.34
C HIS A 17 9.66 -6.69 3.17
N GLU A 18 10.86 -7.21 2.90
CA GLU A 18 12.06 -6.37 2.75
C GLU A 18 11.92 -5.36 1.60
N ALA A 19 11.31 -5.76 0.48
CA ALA A 19 11.06 -4.87 -0.64
C ALA A 19 10.03 -3.78 -0.30
N LEU A 20 8.98 -4.12 0.44
CA LEU A 20 7.98 -3.16 0.90
C LEU A 20 8.54 -2.18 1.94
N VAL A 21 9.39 -2.63 2.87
CA VAL A 21 10.08 -1.75 3.81
C VAL A 21 11.01 -0.79 3.07
N LYS A 22 11.77 -1.29 2.09
CA LYS A 22 12.63 -0.44 1.25
C LYS A 22 11.80 0.62 0.50
N LEU A 23 10.71 0.21 -0.14
CA LEU A 23 9.78 1.11 -0.82
C LEU A 23 9.29 2.22 0.11
N LEU A 24 8.75 1.84 1.27
CA LEU A 24 8.11 2.78 2.18
C LEU A 24 9.13 3.69 2.87
N THR A 25 10.35 3.21 3.09
CA THR A 25 11.46 4.04 3.58
C THR A 25 11.83 5.14 2.58
N ILE A 26 12.01 4.79 1.31
CA ILE A 26 12.29 5.77 0.24
C ILE A 26 11.13 6.75 0.10
N PHE A 27 9.91 6.22 0.02
CA PHE A 27 8.70 7.01 -0.12
C PHE A 27 8.53 8.04 0.99
N TYR A 28 8.65 7.63 2.26
CA TYR A 28 8.48 8.57 3.37
C TYR A 28 9.62 9.58 3.49
N GLY A 29 10.82 9.25 2.99
CA GLY A 29 11.87 10.25 2.77
C GLY A 29 11.40 11.38 1.86
N HIS A 30 10.87 11.04 0.68
CA HIS A 30 10.30 12.03 -0.26
C HIS A 30 9.11 12.78 0.30
N VAL A 31 8.23 12.11 1.07
CA VAL A 31 7.07 12.75 1.71
C VAL A 31 7.48 13.85 2.68
N LEU A 32 8.56 13.65 3.44
CA LEU A 32 9.05 14.65 4.39
C LEU A 32 9.74 15.85 3.71
N GLU A 33 10.19 15.68 2.46
CA GLU A 33 10.74 16.77 1.63
C GLU A 33 9.67 17.50 0.82
N ASP A 34 8.47 16.91 0.68
CA ASP A 34 7.38 17.47 -0.10
C ASP A 34 6.59 18.54 0.68
N PRO A 35 6.52 19.81 0.21
CA PRO A 35 5.85 20.89 0.95
C PRO A 35 4.35 20.68 1.18
N LEU A 36 3.67 19.88 0.34
CA LEU A 36 2.23 19.63 0.46
C LEU A 36 1.95 18.51 1.47
N LEU A 37 2.81 17.50 1.54
CA LEU A 37 2.64 16.34 2.40
C LEU A 37 3.38 16.43 3.74
N GLU A 38 4.50 17.15 3.82
CA GLU A 38 5.27 17.29 5.07
C GLU A 38 4.36 17.69 6.25
N PRO A 39 3.45 18.67 6.14
CA PRO A 39 2.61 19.06 7.27
C PRO A 39 1.68 17.94 7.77
N VAL A 40 1.32 17.00 6.89
CA VAL A 40 0.48 15.84 7.20
C VAL A 40 1.26 14.76 7.96
N PHE A 41 2.55 14.62 7.66
CA PHE A 41 3.39 13.50 8.10
C PHE A 41 4.50 13.88 9.09
N ARG A 42 4.76 15.16 9.36
CA ARG A 42 5.88 15.63 10.21
C ARG A 42 5.95 15.08 11.63
N HIS A 43 4.84 14.54 12.12
CA HIS A 43 4.72 13.93 13.45
C HIS A 43 4.37 12.44 13.36
N MET A 44 4.62 11.81 12.21
CA MET A 44 4.44 10.37 12.06
C MET A 44 5.39 9.60 12.98
N ASP A 45 4.99 8.38 13.32
CA ASP A 45 5.82 7.48 14.11
C ASP A 45 7.16 7.20 13.38
N PRO A 46 8.30 7.11 14.07
CA PRO A 46 9.57 6.74 13.44
C PRO A 46 9.53 5.41 12.67
N HIS A 47 8.68 4.47 13.08
CA HIS A 47 8.48 3.16 12.44
C HIS A 47 7.29 3.16 11.48
N HIS A 48 6.79 4.33 11.06
CA HIS A 48 5.62 4.42 10.20
C HIS A 48 5.79 3.65 8.87
N ALA A 49 6.99 3.71 8.28
CA ALA A 49 7.31 2.95 7.07
C ALA A 49 7.13 1.43 7.26
N GLU A 50 7.62 0.89 8.38
CA GLU A 50 7.51 -0.53 8.70
C GLU A 50 6.06 -0.95 8.93
N HIS A 51 5.29 -0.16 9.70
CA HIS A 51 3.87 -0.44 9.95
C HIS A 51 3.06 -0.47 8.64
N VAL A 52 3.35 0.43 7.71
CA VAL A 52 2.66 0.48 6.42
C VAL A 52 3.14 -0.63 5.49
N ALA A 53 4.40 -1.04 5.56
CA ALA A 53 4.90 -2.22 4.83
C ALA A 53 4.20 -3.51 5.29
N VAL A 54 3.96 -3.67 6.59
CA VAL A 54 3.19 -4.81 7.15
C VAL A 54 1.74 -4.77 6.68
N TRP A 55 1.11 -3.59 6.67
CA TRP A 55 -0.24 -3.40 6.10
C TRP A 55 -0.32 -3.81 4.62
N LEU A 56 0.57 -3.27 3.78
CA LEU A 56 0.60 -3.61 2.35
C LEU A 56 0.89 -5.09 2.13
N GLY A 57 1.77 -5.67 2.95
CA GLY A 57 2.09 -7.09 2.89
C GLY A 57 0.86 -7.97 3.04
N GLU A 58 0.06 -7.72 4.08
CA GLU A 58 -1.19 -8.46 4.30
C GLU A 58 -2.22 -8.22 3.18
N VAL A 59 -2.34 -6.99 2.70
CA VAL A 59 -3.27 -6.65 1.61
C VAL A 59 -2.89 -7.34 0.29
N PHE A 60 -1.59 -7.50 0.02
CA PHE A 60 -1.06 -8.11 -1.21
C PHE A 60 -0.93 -9.63 -1.13
N GLY A 61 -1.57 -10.27 -0.16
CA GLY A 61 -1.62 -11.72 -0.01
C GLY A 61 -0.42 -12.31 0.75
N GLY A 62 0.32 -11.48 1.50
CA GLY A 62 1.34 -11.91 2.44
C GLY A 62 0.75 -12.33 3.80
N PRO A 63 1.61 -12.56 4.81
CA PRO A 63 1.18 -12.94 6.16
C PRO A 63 0.23 -11.92 6.80
N ALA A 64 -0.72 -12.39 7.62
CA ALA A 64 -1.69 -11.54 8.33
C ALA A 64 -1.12 -10.85 9.58
N GLU A 65 0.11 -10.33 9.46
CA GLU A 65 0.86 -9.73 10.56
C GLU A 65 0.29 -8.38 11.00
N TYR A 66 -0.35 -7.63 10.10
CA TYR A 66 -0.97 -6.35 10.47
C TYR A 66 -2.20 -6.59 11.34
N SER A 67 -3.06 -7.53 10.94
CA SER A 67 -4.20 -7.95 11.73
C SER A 67 -3.78 -8.48 13.09
N ALA A 68 -2.78 -9.35 13.14
CA ALA A 68 -2.30 -9.95 14.38
C ALA A 68 -1.61 -8.94 15.32
N GLY A 69 -0.80 -8.03 14.79
CA GLY A 69 0.03 -7.12 15.58
C GLY A 69 -0.58 -5.73 15.83
N HIS A 70 -1.42 -5.25 14.91
CA HIS A 70 -1.91 -3.86 14.91
C HIS A 70 -3.44 -3.74 15.00
N GLY A 71 -4.20 -4.84 14.92
CA GLY A 71 -5.66 -4.82 15.08
C GLY A 71 -6.43 -4.61 13.77
N GLY A 72 -5.77 -4.83 12.62
CA GLY A 72 -6.44 -4.96 11.32
C GLY A 72 -7.06 -3.66 10.81
N HIS A 73 -8.07 -3.79 9.95
CA HIS A 73 -8.64 -2.66 9.22
C HIS A 73 -9.21 -1.58 10.15
N ALA A 74 -9.83 -1.96 11.28
CA ALA A 74 -10.31 -1.03 12.30
C ALA A 74 -9.22 -0.07 12.78
N HIS A 75 -8.02 -0.59 13.04
CA HIS A 75 -6.88 0.23 13.43
C HIS A 75 -6.47 1.16 12.30
N MET A 76 -6.36 0.66 11.05
CA MET A 76 -5.98 1.47 9.89
C MET A 76 -6.96 2.63 9.64
N ILE A 77 -8.27 2.37 9.71
CA ILE A 77 -9.31 3.39 9.62
C ILE A 77 -9.12 4.44 10.73
N GLY A 78 -8.93 3.99 11.97
CA GLY A 78 -8.69 4.87 13.12
C GLY A 78 -7.47 5.77 12.95
N ARG A 79 -6.44 5.34 12.22
CA ARG A 79 -5.27 6.18 11.89
C ARG A 79 -5.58 7.30 10.91
N HIS A 80 -6.69 7.26 10.19
CA HIS A 80 -7.08 8.26 9.19
C HIS A 80 -8.15 9.24 9.67
N LEU A 81 -8.98 8.86 10.65
CA LEU A 81 -10.09 9.68 11.15
C LEU A 81 -9.67 11.11 11.50
N GLY A 82 -10.46 12.09 11.06
CA GLY A 82 -10.32 13.50 11.43
C GLY A 82 -9.09 14.21 10.85
N ARG A 83 -8.32 13.58 9.95
CA ARG A 83 -7.14 14.21 9.34
C ARG A 83 -7.46 15.23 8.24
N GLY A 84 -8.68 15.21 7.69
CA GLY A 84 -9.09 16.13 6.63
C GLY A 84 -8.19 16.07 5.38
N ILE A 85 -7.83 14.87 4.94
CA ILE A 85 -6.96 14.66 3.77
C ILE A 85 -7.68 15.19 2.53
N THR A 86 -7.01 16.07 1.80
CA THR A 86 -7.54 16.67 0.57
C THR A 86 -7.25 15.81 -0.65
N GLU A 87 -8.03 15.99 -1.72
CA GLU A 87 -7.77 15.35 -3.01
C GLU A 87 -6.41 15.73 -3.62
N GLU A 88 -5.91 16.94 -3.33
CA GLU A 88 -4.59 17.37 -3.79
C GLU A 88 -3.48 16.57 -3.10
N GLN A 89 -3.55 16.47 -1.76
CA GLN A 89 -2.64 15.64 -0.98
C GLN A 89 -2.72 14.16 -1.40
N ARG A 90 -3.93 13.63 -1.60
CA ARG A 90 -4.15 12.26 -2.07
C ARG A 90 -3.41 11.99 -3.38
N ARG A 91 -3.62 12.83 -4.40
CA ARG A 91 -2.95 12.67 -5.71
C ARG A 91 -1.44 12.78 -5.61
N ARG A 92 -0.93 13.71 -4.78
CA ARG A 92 0.50 13.87 -4.57
C ARG A 92 1.12 12.65 -3.88
N TRP A 93 0.44 12.11 -2.87
CA TRP A 93 0.84 10.90 -2.16
C TRP A 93 0.92 9.70 -3.11
N VAL A 94 -0.10 9.49 -3.95
CA VAL A 94 -0.10 8.40 -4.94
C VAL A 94 1.04 8.57 -5.95
N THR A 95 1.25 9.78 -6.45
CA THR A 95 2.34 10.07 -7.42
C THR A 95 3.70 9.72 -6.83
N LEU A 96 4.00 10.22 -5.62
CA LEU A 96 5.27 9.97 -4.96
C LEU A 96 5.50 8.48 -4.65
N LEU A 97 4.44 7.73 -4.30
CA LEU A 97 4.59 6.30 -4.00
C LEU A 97 4.83 5.47 -5.28
N LEU A 98 4.26 5.89 -6.41
CA LEU A 98 4.56 5.29 -7.71
C LEU A 98 6.01 5.58 -8.14
N ASP A 99 6.48 6.81 -8.00
CA ASP A 99 7.87 7.18 -8.29
C ASP A 99 8.86 6.42 -7.38
N ALA A 100 8.54 6.31 -6.08
CA ALA A 100 9.33 5.55 -5.12
C ALA A 100 9.38 4.05 -5.44
N ALA A 101 8.36 3.49 -6.10
CA ALA A 101 8.38 2.09 -6.55
C ALA A 101 9.43 1.85 -7.64
N ASP A 102 9.68 2.82 -8.52
CA ASP A 102 10.77 2.75 -9.49
C ASP A 102 12.12 2.83 -8.80
N GLU A 103 12.31 3.78 -7.89
CA GLU A 103 13.57 3.94 -7.15
C GLU A 103 13.89 2.74 -6.25
N ALA A 104 12.87 2.16 -5.61
CA ALA A 104 13.01 0.96 -4.79
C ALA A 104 13.34 -0.29 -5.62
N GLY A 105 13.13 -0.25 -6.94
CA GLY A 105 13.36 -1.37 -7.84
C GLY A 105 12.26 -2.43 -7.78
N LEU A 106 11.02 -2.03 -7.50
CA LEU A 106 9.88 -2.93 -7.59
C LEU A 106 9.66 -3.40 -9.04
N PRO A 107 9.04 -4.58 -9.26
CA PRO A 107 8.79 -5.12 -10.59
C PRO A 107 8.15 -4.09 -11.52
N GLY A 108 8.72 -3.93 -12.72
CA GLY A 108 8.28 -2.94 -13.71
C GLY A 108 7.30 -3.49 -14.74
N ASP A 109 6.90 -4.76 -14.64
CA ASP A 109 5.96 -5.36 -15.58
C ASP A 109 4.56 -4.70 -15.51
N PRO A 110 3.86 -4.55 -16.64
CA PRO A 110 2.58 -3.86 -16.69
C PRO A 110 1.52 -4.45 -15.76
N GLU A 111 1.49 -5.77 -15.58
CA GLU A 111 0.54 -6.47 -14.74
C GLU A 111 0.71 -6.10 -13.27
N PHE A 112 1.95 -6.10 -12.75
CA PHE A 112 2.24 -5.67 -11.38
C PHE A 112 1.94 -4.17 -11.21
N ARG A 113 2.35 -3.34 -12.17
CA ARG A 113 2.14 -1.89 -12.08
C ARG A 113 0.68 -1.50 -12.16
N ALA A 114 -0.13 -2.21 -12.94
CA ALA A 114 -1.58 -2.04 -12.97
C ALA A 114 -2.22 -2.44 -11.63
N ALA A 115 -1.82 -3.57 -11.05
CA ALA A 115 -2.33 -4.03 -9.76
C ALA A 115 -1.97 -3.04 -8.63
N PHE A 116 -0.70 -2.64 -8.57
CA PHE A 116 -0.18 -1.72 -7.57
C PHE A 116 -0.86 -0.35 -7.67
N ALA A 117 -0.88 0.28 -8.85
CA ALA A 117 -1.54 1.56 -9.05
C ALA A 117 -3.05 1.50 -8.77
N GLY A 118 -3.71 0.40 -9.14
CA GLY A 118 -5.12 0.16 -8.83
C GLY A 118 -5.41 0.16 -7.33
N TYR A 119 -4.57 -0.52 -6.54
CA TYR A 119 -4.69 -0.51 -5.09
C TYR A 119 -4.46 0.89 -4.51
N LEU A 120 -3.40 1.58 -4.93
CA LEU A 120 -3.08 2.92 -4.42
C LEU A 120 -4.21 3.91 -4.71
N GLU A 121 -4.80 3.89 -5.90
CA GLU A 121 -5.94 4.73 -6.22
C GLU A 121 -7.14 4.38 -5.34
N TRP A 122 -7.52 3.11 -5.25
CA TRP A 122 -8.66 2.67 -4.44
C TRP A 122 -8.49 3.00 -2.95
N GLY A 123 -7.35 2.63 -2.36
CA GLY A 123 -7.06 2.80 -0.94
C GLY A 123 -6.91 4.28 -0.54
N SER A 124 -6.27 5.09 -1.38
CA SER A 124 -6.11 6.52 -1.10
C SER A 124 -7.45 7.29 -1.15
N ARG A 125 -8.43 6.85 -1.95
CA ARG A 125 -9.80 7.42 -1.93
C ARG A 125 -10.51 7.10 -0.61
N LEU A 126 -10.32 5.90 -0.08
CA LEU A 126 -10.85 5.55 1.24
C LEU A 126 -10.20 6.40 2.34
N ALA A 127 -8.89 6.66 2.26
CA ALA A 127 -8.21 7.55 3.20
C ALA A 127 -8.85 8.96 3.22
N VAL A 128 -9.21 9.53 2.05
CA VAL A 128 -9.95 10.79 1.99
C VAL A 128 -11.31 10.66 2.68
N ILE A 129 -12.11 9.64 2.35
CA ILE A 129 -13.43 9.40 2.92
C ILE A 129 -13.37 9.25 4.45
N PHE A 130 -12.47 8.41 4.95
CA PHE A 130 -12.32 8.15 6.38
C PHE A 130 -11.78 9.37 7.15
N SER A 131 -10.98 10.21 6.50
CA SER A 131 -10.41 11.39 7.14
C SER A 131 -11.36 12.58 7.25
N ALA A 132 -12.50 12.55 6.56
CA ALA A 132 -13.45 13.66 6.54
C ALA A 132 -13.97 13.98 7.96
N PRO A 133 -14.19 15.27 8.30
CA PRO A 133 -14.78 15.65 9.58
C PRO A 133 -16.15 14.97 9.80
N GLY A 134 -16.29 14.25 10.91
CA GLY A 134 -17.53 13.53 11.24
C GLY A 134 -17.76 12.23 10.47
N ALA A 135 -16.75 11.68 9.80
CA ALA A 135 -16.86 10.37 9.17
C ALA A 135 -17.15 9.26 10.21
N GLU A 136 -18.12 8.41 9.91
CA GLU A 136 -18.50 7.22 10.70
C GLU A 136 -18.34 5.94 9.87
N PRO A 137 -17.10 5.53 9.53
CA PRO A 137 -16.86 4.32 8.76
C PRO A 137 -17.17 3.05 9.54
N ASN A 138 -17.52 1.98 8.83
CA ASN A 138 -17.72 0.67 9.43
C ASN A 138 -16.39 0.05 9.87
N LEU A 139 -16.15 -0.02 11.18
CA LEU A 139 -14.91 -0.55 11.74
C LEU A 139 -14.82 -2.09 11.73
N HIS A 140 -15.88 -2.78 11.31
CA HIS A 140 -15.92 -4.25 11.23
C HIS A 140 -15.61 -4.80 9.84
N GLU A 141 -15.23 -3.95 8.89
CA GLU A 141 -14.80 -4.41 7.58
C GLU A 141 -13.50 -5.22 7.68
N PRO A 142 -13.38 -6.33 6.92
CA PRO A 142 -12.14 -7.10 6.89
C PRO A 142 -11.00 -6.29 6.28
N VAL A 143 -9.76 -6.69 6.54
CA VAL A 143 -8.60 -6.18 5.78
C VAL A 143 -8.82 -6.47 4.30
N PRO A 144 -8.70 -5.48 3.40
CA PRO A 144 -8.88 -5.71 1.99
C PRO A 144 -7.84 -6.69 1.48
N GLN A 145 -8.28 -7.59 0.59
CA GLN A 145 -7.40 -8.50 -0.14
C GLN A 145 -7.34 -7.99 -1.57
N TRP A 146 -6.13 -7.68 -2.04
CA TRP A 146 -5.89 -7.14 -3.37
C TRP A 146 -5.09 -8.13 -4.20
N ASP A 147 -5.54 -8.36 -5.42
CA ASP A 147 -4.99 -9.40 -6.30
C ASP A 147 -4.86 -8.88 -7.75
N TRP A 148 -4.23 -9.69 -8.59
CA TRP A 148 -3.95 -9.38 -9.99
C TRP A 148 -5.22 -9.05 -10.78
N PRO A 149 -5.28 -7.92 -11.51
CA PRO A 149 -6.32 -7.69 -12.49
C PRO A 149 -6.16 -8.64 -13.69
N VAL A 150 -4.92 -8.92 -14.06
CA VAL A 150 -4.49 -9.93 -15.03
C VAL A 150 -3.22 -10.57 -14.48
N PRO A 151 -3.08 -11.91 -14.45
CA PRO A 151 -1.85 -12.56 -13.98
C PRO A 151 -0.62 -12.14 -14.80
N PRO A 152 0.57 -12.03 -14.18
CA PRO A 152 1.79 -11.64 -14.87
C PRO A 152 2.12 -12.67 -15.96
N TRP A 153 2.44 -12.18 -17.16
CA TRP A 153 2.92 -13.03 -18.23
C TRP A 153 4.22 -13.74 -17.80
N GLN A 154 4.29 -15.03 -18.05
CA GLN A 154 5.50 -15.81 -17.78
C GLN A 154 5.89 -16.58 -19.04
N PRO A 155 7.19 -16.67 -19.36
CA PRO A 155 7.65 -17.41 -20.52
C PRO A 155 7.26 -18.89 -20.40
N PRO A 156 7.04 -19.58 -21.53
CA PRO A 156 6.83 -21.03 -21.54
C PRO A 156 7.99 -21.72 -20.84
N SER A 157 7.68 -22.67 -19.93
CA SER A 157 8.70 -23.54 -19.37
C SER A 157 9.34 -24.34 -20.50
N SER A 158 10.66 -24.22 -20.65
CA SER A 158 11.48 -25.00 -21.60
C SER A 158 11.50 -26.49 -21.24
#